data_AF-A0A924WM27-F1
#
_entry.id   AF-A0A924WM27-F1
#
_cell.length_a   1.000
_cell.length_b   1.000
_cell.length_c   1.000
_cell.angle_alpha   90.00
_cell.angle_beta   90.00
_cell.angle_gamma   90.00
#
_symmetry.space_group_name_H-M   'P 1'
#
loop_
_entity.id
_entity.type
_entity.pdbx_description
1 polymer ?
#
loop_
_entity_poly.entity_id
_entity_poly.type
_entity_poly.pdbx_seq_one_letter_code
_entity_poly.pdbx_strand_id
1 'polypeptide(L)' 'MRRLTLSLTLIILCGCSNKTLETGYTYTPLGDSSTQRRGYYADPFSPEARAAQQDRTTDYEGRRPVPGQ' A
#
# COMPACT_ATOMS: atom_id res chain seq x y z
N MET A 1 -14.90 10.41 -34.65
CA MET A 1 -15.30 10.22 -33.24
C MET A 1 -14.41 9.24 -32.45
N ARG A 2 -13.89 8.16 -33.07
CA ARG A 2 -13.00 7.17 -32.42
C ARG A 2 -11.62 7.68 -31.93
N ARG A 3 -11.17 8.84 -32.42
CA ARG A 3 -9.89 9.45 -31.99
C ARG A 3 -10.03 10.27 -30.71
N LEU A 4 -11.23 10.78 -30.41
CA LEU A 4 -11.48 11.59 -29.21
C LEU A 4 -11.57 10.71 -27.95
N THR A 5 -12.09 9.49 -28.09
CA THR A 5 -12.20 8.52 -26.99
C THR A 5 -10.86 7.99 -26.49
N LEU A 6 -9.81 8.01 -27.32
CA LEU A 6 -8.49 7.46 -26.95
C LEU A 6 -7.65 8.46 -26.14
N SER A 7 -7.87 9.77 -26.33
CA SER A 7 -7.19 10.82 -25.58
C SER A 7 -7.74 10.98 -24.15
N LEU A 8 -9.03 10.71 -23.94
CA LEU A 8 -9.67 10.84 -22.63
C LEU A 8 -9.17 9.77 -21.63
N THR A 9 -8.90 8.56 -22.10
CA THR A 9 -8.40 7.46 -21.26
C THR A 9 -6.99 7.75 -20.75
N LEU A 10 -6.14 8.43 -21.54
CA LEU A 10 -4.75 8.70 -21.15
C LEU A 10 -4.64 9.71 -20.00
N ILE A 11 -5.54 10.69 -19.91
CA ILE A 11 -5.53 11.72 -18.86
C ILE A 11 -5.89 11.12 -17.50
N ILE A 12 -6.74 10.10 -17.46
CA ILE A 12 -7.17 9.44 -16.21
C ILE A 12 -6.00 8.71 -15.54
N LEU A 13 -4.99 8.25 -16.29
CA LEU A 13 -3.84 7.55 -15.73
C LEU A 13 -2.80 8.48 -15.06
N CYS A 14 -2.82 9.79 -15.31
CA CYS A 14 -1.81 10.72 -14.78
C CYS A 14 -2.17 11.34 -13.41
N GLY A 15 -3.39 11.13 -12.89
CA GLY A 15 -3.87 11.83 -11.69
C GLY A 15 -3.39 11.29 -10.34
N CYS A 16 -2.88 10.05 -10.27
CA CYS A 16 -2.67 9.37 -8.99
C CYS A 16 -1.20 9.27 -8.52
N SER A 17 -0.26 9.90 -9.21
CA SER A 17 1.19 9.78 -8.87
C SER A 17 1.73 10.89 -7.97
N ASN A 18 0.93 11.87 -7.57
CA ASN A 18 1.44 13.00 -6.80
C ASN A 18 1.55 12.65 -5.30
N LYS A 19 2.77 12.73 -4.75
CA LYS A 19 3.06 12.48 -3.33
C LYS A 19 2.85 13.71 -2.44
N THR A 20 2.61 14.86 -3.06
CA THR A 20 2.41 16.14 -2.40
C THR A 20 0.92 16.40 -2.25
N LEU A 21 0.48 16.68 -1.03
CA LEU A 21 -0.89 17.08 -0.74
C LEU A 21 -1.10 18.56 -1.04
N GLU A 22 -2.36 19.00 -1.11
CA GLU A 22 -2.74 20.42 -1.32
C GLU A 22 -2.15 21.37 -0.26
N THR A 23 -1.76 20.83 0.90
CA THR A 23 -1.11 21.56 2.00
C THR A 23 0.39 21.77 1.79
N GLY A 24 0.98 21.22 0.74
CA GLY A 24 2.43 21.16 0.53
C GLY A 24 3.14 20.06 1.31
N TYR A 25 2.40 19.21 2.04
CA TYR A 25 2.97 18.08 2.77
C TYR A 25 3.30 16.92 1.84
N THR A 26 4.52 16.41 1.92
CA THR A 26 4.97 15.19 1.22
C THR A 26 4.81 14.00 2.14
N TYR A 27 3.86 13.12 1.86
CA TYR A 27 3.66 11.94 2.71
C TYR A 27 4.79 10.92 2.51
N THR A 28 5.21 10.30 3.61
CA THR A 28 6.15 9.19 3.59
C THR A 28 5.40 7.88 3.80
N PRO A 29 5.47 6.91 2.88
CA PRO A 29 4.83 5.62 3.07
C PRO A 29 5.47 4.89 4.26
N LEU A 30 4.65 4.25 5.09
CA LEU A 30 5.09 3.54 6.30
C LEU A 30 5.83 2.22 6.02
N GLY A 31 5.93 1.82 4.75
CA GLY A 31 6.60 0.58 4.34
C GLY A 31 5.72 -0.67 4.47
N ASP A 32 4.47 -0.52 4.88
CA ASP A 32 3.56 -1.65 5.05
C ASP A 32 3.22 -2.33 3.73
N SER A 33 3.14 -3.65 3.76
CA SER A 33 2.74 -4.45 2.61
C SER A 33 1.28 -4.19 2.24
N SER A 34 0.89 -4.53 1.01
CA SER A 34 -0.52 -4.47 0.62
C SER A 34 -1.41 -5.36 1.49
N THR A 35 -0.87 -6.47 2.02
CA THR A 35 -1.57 -7.42 2.89
C THR A 35 -1.80 -6.81 4.26
N GLN A 36 -0.77 -6.19 4.85
CA GLN A 36 -0.88 -5.45 6.12
C GLN A 36 -1.93 -4.33 6.03
N ARG A 37 -1.88 -3.55 4.94
CA ARG A 37 -2.84 -2.46 4.71
C ARG A 37 -4.30 -2.92 4.66
N ARG A 38 -4.58 -4.10 4.07
CA ARG A 38 -5.94 -4.67 4.05
C ARG A 38 -6.40 -5.07 5.46
N GLY A 39 -5.48 -5.55 6.28
CA GLY A 39 -5.75 -5.94 7.67
C GLY A 39 -6.22 -4.81 8.57
N TYR A 40 -5.87 -3.55 8.29
CA TYR A 40 -6.28 -2.40 9.12
C TYR A 40 -7.79 -2.13 9.10
N TYR A 41 -8.46 -2.56 8.04
CA TYR A 41 -9.89 -2.34 7.82
C TYR A 41 -10.68 -3.65 7.80
N ALA A 42 -10.04 -4.78 8.11
CA ALA A 42 -10.67 -6.09 8.13
C ALA A 42 -11.37 -6.34 9.47
N ASP A 43 -12.50 -7.04 9.43
CA ASP A 43 -13.18 -7.47 10.64
C ASP A 43 -12.28 -8.39 11.48
N PRO A 44 -12.38 -8.35 12.82
CA PRO A 44 -11.66 -9.28 13.69
C PRO A 44 -11.87 -10.73 13.27
N PHE A 45 -10.78 -11.50 13.23
CA PHE A 45 -10.75 -12.93 12.87
C PHE A 45 -11.15 -13.28 11.42
N SER A 46 -11.33 -12.28 10.54
CA SER A 46 -11.56 -12.55 9.12
C SER A 46 -10.34 -13.21 8.46
N PRO A 47 -10.50 -13.83 7.28
CA PRO A 47 -9.38 -14.34 6.49
C PRO A 47 -8.31 -13.28 6.20
N GLU A 48 -8.71 -12.05 5.93
CA GLU A 48 -7.82 -10.91 5.66
C GLU A 48 -7.05 -10.49 6.91
N ALA A 49 -7.73 -10.44 8.06
CA ALA A 49 -7.08 -10.16 9.35
C ALA A 49 -6.03 -11.23 9.69
N ARG A 50 -6.33 -12.50 9.40
CA ARG A 50 -5.38 -13.62 9.59
C ARG A 50 -4.18 -13.50 8.65
N ALA A 51 -4.40 -13.20 7.37
CA ALA A 51 -3.32 -13.01 6.40
C ALA A 51 -2.41 -11.83 6.80
N ALA A 52 -2.99 -10.72 7.25
CA ALA A 52 -2.23 -9.57 7.74
C ALA A 52 -1.45 -9.87 9.03
N GLN A 53 -1.96 -10.74 9.89
CA GLN A 53 -1.22 -11.19 11.07
C GLN A 53 -0.01 -12.04 10.69
N GLN A 54 -0.17 -12.99 9.76
CA GLN A 54 0.92 -13.83 9.28
C GLN A 54 2.03 -12.99 8.65
N ASP A 55 1.65 -12.05 7.77
CA ASP A 55 2.59 -11.16 7.09
C ASP A 55 3.40 -10.31 8.07
N ARG A 56 2.76 -9.77 9.11
CA ARG A 56 3.47 -9.08 10.21
C ARG A 56 4.48 -9.98 10.89
N THR A 57 4.10 -11.19 11.29
CA THR A 57 5.01 -12.11 11.98
C THR A 57 6.25 -12.42 11.13
N THR A 58 6.06 -12.72 9.83
CA THR A 58 7.18 -12.99 8.91
C THR A 58 8.12 -11.79 8.76
N ASP A 59 7.56 -10.59 8.63
CA ASP A 59 8.35 -9.36 8.51
C ASP A 59 9.15 -9.05 9.79
N TYR A 60 8.54 -9.23 10.97
CA TYR A 60 9.25 -9.10 12.25
C TYR A 60 10.40 -10.11 12.39
N GLU A 61 10.18 -11.37 11.99
CA GLU A 61 11.21 -12.40 12.01
C GLU A 61 12.37 -12.08 11.07
N GLY A 62 12.09 -11.55 9.88
CA GLY A 62 13.11 -11.15 8.91
C GLY A 62 13.95 -9.95 9.35
N ARG A 63 13.39 -9.02 10.14
CA ARG A 63 14.11 -7.86 10.69
C ARG A 63 14.83 -8.15 12.01
N ARG A 64 14.61 -9.33 12.60
CA ARG A 64 15.18 -9.67 13.91
C ARG A 64 16.71 -9.75 13.81
N PRO A 65 17.46 -8.98 14.61
CA PRO A 65 18.92 -9.12 14.66
C PRO A 65 19.30 -10.51 15.17
N VAL A 66 20.25 -11.15 14.51
CA VAL A 66 20.85 -12.41 14.99
C VAL A 66 21.92 -12.08 16.04
N PRO A 67 21.84 -12.62 17.27
CA PRO A 67 22.87 -12.39 18.28
C PRO A 67 24.22 -12.95 17.81
N GLY A 68 25.25 -12.11 17.76
CA GLY A 68 26.64 -12.54 17.52
C GLY A 68 27.16 -12.42 16.08
N GLN A 69 26.57 -11.57 15.24
CA GLN A 69 27.17 -11.10 13.98
C GLN A 69 27.50 -9.61 14.06
#